data_AF-A0A5E7MRE6-F1
#
_entry.id   AF-A0A5E7MRE6-F1
#
_cell.length_a   1.000
_cell.length_b   1.000
_cell.length_c   1.000
_cell.angle_alpha   90.00
_cell.angle_beta   90.00
_cell.angle_gamma   90.00
#
_symmetry.space_group_name_H-M   'P 1'
#
loop_
_entity.id
_entity.type
_entity.pdbx_description
1 polymer ?
#
loop_
_entity_poly.entity_id
_entity_poly.type
_entity_poly.pdbx_seq_one_letter_code
_entity_poly.pdbx_strand_id
1 'polypeptide(L)'
;MSTLCLDAIHRCQIRFTGAQLYEQTGARSRSEFARHCDQLDYPHLYAAPSVAGEQVPRPPNRKWLKMLDEGTATHSGSLNRLAAVYPEIYGVRDHLLWEVPSWDSDDDEAPATYLKHLKPQCRALERSSYRCRTNARMKWTLGVPDWTNLAMPLALLSSSTPGYHPQQRWLHTYFCHYLTLASLSPTYRYCFPDLWALIDRWLQARGLGADASPLKWPVDAGAFKYQQALHQLARKELMDRGWLPEVVLPTRCALAMLWSLHLGGPQLTQQLERSHSRGGRRCPASLRHLMRDLDPRLNVAV
;
A
#
# COMPACT_ATOMS: atom_id res chain seq x y z
N MET A 1 10.70 6.43 -16.13
CA MET A 1 10.63 6.30 -14.66
C MET A 1 11.93 5.64 -14.22
N SER A 2 12.51 5.99 -13.07
CA SER A 2 13.66 5.23 -12.55
C SER A 2 13.17 3.83 -12.22
N THR A 3 13.61 2.85 -12.99
CA THR A 3 13.39 1.44 -12.71
C THR A 3 14.14 1.08 -11.44
N LEU A 4 13.49 0.29 -10.58
CA LEU A 4 14.17 -0.21 -9.39
C LEU A 4 15.18 -1.25 -9.87
N CYS A 5 16.44 -1.15 -9.41
CA CYS A 5 17.43 -2.19 -9.66
C CYS A 5 16.86 -3.57 -9.33
N LEU A 6 17.11 -4.59 -10.17
CA LEU A 6 16.63 -5.96 -9.99
C LEU A 6 16.87 -6.49 -8.56
N ASP A 7 18.01 -6.16 -7.95
CA ASP A 7 18.31 -6.53 -6.57
C ASP A 7 17.35 -5.91 -5.55
N ALA A 8 16.86 -4.69 -5.79
CA ALA A 8 15.87 -4.05 -4.94
C ALA A 8 14.50 -4.73 -5.10
N ILE A 9 14.11 -5.08 -6.33
CA ILE A 9 12.86 -5.80 -6.62
C ILE A 9 12.88 -7.17 -5.95
N HIS A 10 13.97 -7.93 -6.12
CA HIS A 10 14.14 -9.26 -5.53
C HIS A 10 14.16 -9.20 -4.00
N ARG A 11 14.84 -8.22 -3.40
CA ARG A 11 14.77 -8.00 -1.94
C ARG A 11 13.35 -7.69 -1.48
N CYS A 12 12.61 -6.84 -2.19
CA CYS A 12 11.22 -6.56 -1.89
C CYS A 12 10.36 -7.83 -1.98
N GLN A 13 10.46 -8.60 -3.06
CA GLN A 13 9.77 -9.88 -3.23
C GLN A 13 10.00 -10.80 -2.03
N ILE A 14 11.26 -10.99 -1.62
CA ILE A 14 11.61 -11.86 -0.49
C ILE A 14 11.01 -11.35 0.83
N ARG A 15 11.02 -10.03 1.08
CA ARG A 15 10.38 -9.46 2.27
C ARG A 15 8.88 -9.72 2.29
N PHE A 16 8.20 -9.58 1.15
CA PHE A 16 6.78 -9.87 1.05
C PHE A 16 6.50 -11.37 1.24
N THR A 17 7.31 -12.26 0.68
CA THR A 17 7.23 -13.70 0.96
C THR A 17 7.43 -13.99 2.45
N GLY A 18 8.40 -13.33 3.10
CA GLY A 18 8.67 -13.48 4.52
C GLY A 18 7.54 -12.98 5.40
N ALA A 19 6.93 -11.84 5.04
CA ALA A 19 5.76 -11.30 5.73
C ALA A 19 4.53 -12.20 5.58
N GLN A 20 4.30 -12.77 4.40
CA GLN A 20 3.22 -13.74 4.17
C GLN A 20 3.43 -15.00 5.01
N LEU A 21 4.66 -15.54 5.03
CA LEU A 21 5.00 -16.66 5.90
C LEU A 21 4.75 -16.33 7.38
N TYR A 22 5.15 -15.14 7.83
CA TYR A 22 4.91 -14.69 9.20
C TYR A 22 3.43 -14.72 9.55
N GLU A 23 2.58 -14.19 8.67
CA GLU A 23 1.12 -14.20 8.82
C GLU A 23 0.56 -15.64 8.88
N GLN A 24 0.98 -16.51 7.95
CA GLN A 24 0.51 -17.91 7.89
C GLN A 24 0.95 -18.76 9.09
N THR A 25 2.13 -18.48 9.65
CA THR A 25 2.61 -19.21 10.84
C THR A 25 1.82 -18.88 12.12
N GLY A 26 1.04 -17.79 12.13
CA GLY A 26 0.32 -17.32 13.31
C GLY A 26 1.24 -16.90 14.49
N ALA A 27 2.53 -16.70 14.22
CA ALA A 27 3.53 -16.40 15.25
C ALA A 27 3.25 -15.05 15.92
N ARG A 28 3.32 -15.01 17.26
CA ARG A 28 3.09 -13.80 18.05
C ARG A 28 4.35 -12.93 18.16
N SER A 29 5.51 -13.49 17.79
CA SER A 29 6.78 -12.77 17.79
C SER A 29 7.71 -13.21 16.66
N ARG A 30 8.66 -12.36 16.29
CA ARG A 30 9.74 -12.66 15.33
C ARG A 30 10.55 -13.90 15.72
N SER A 31 10.82 -14.06 17.01
CA SER A 31 11.55 -15.22 17.53
C SER A 31 10.76 -16.52 17.42
N GLU A 32 9.45 -16.47 17.63
CA GLU A 32 8.54 -17.61 17.46
C GLU A 32 8.41 -18.00 15.99
N PHE A 33 8.23 -17.01 15.10
CA PHE A 33 8.23 -17.20 13.66
C PHE A 33 9.49 -17.94 13.17
N ALA A 34 10.67 -17.44 13.55
CA ALA A 34 11.93 -18.04 13.14
C ALA A 34 12.07 -19.48 13.66
N ARG A 35 11.54 -19.79 14.86
CA ARG A 35 11.53 -21.14 15.41
C ARG A 35 10.58 -22.07 14.65
N HIS A 36 9.35 -21.64 14.36
CA HIS A 36 8.40 -22.42 13.56
C HIS A 36 8.95 -22.72 12.16
N CYS A 37 9.52 -21.73 11.49
CA CYS A 37 10.14 -21.91 10.19
C CYS A 37 11.30 -22.91 10.22
N ASP A 38 12.14 -22.86 11.26
CA ASP A 38 13.29 -23.76 11.40
C ASP A 38 12.87 -25.19 11.80
N GLN A 39 11.78 -25.34 12.57
CA GLN A 39 11.15 -26.63 12.86
C GLN A 39 10.64 -27.32 11.59
N LEU A 40 10.00 -26.58 10.69
CA LEU A 40 9.51 -27.12 9.42
C LEU A 40 10.64 -27.40 8.42
N ASP A 41 11.68 -26.58 8.43
CA ASP A 41 12.85 -26.75 7.55
C ASP A 41 13.73 -27.94 7.98
N TYR A 42 13.87 -28.15 9.30
CA TYR A 42 14.71 -29.17 9.90
C TYR A 42 14.00 -29.93 11.04
N PRO A 43 12.96 -30.71 10.74
CA PRO A 43 12.14 -31.38 11.77
C PRO A 43 12.94 -32.32 12.65
N HIS A 44 13.96 -32.99 12.10
CA HIS A 44 14.85 -33.90 12.84
C HIS A 44 15.64 -33.20 13.95
N LEU A 45 15.95 -31.91 13.79
CA LEU A 45 16.64 -31.14 14.82
C LEU A 45 15.72 -30.92 16.03
N TYR A 46 14.41 -30.94 15.85
CA TYR A 46 13.41 -30.64 16.88
C TYR A 46 12.63 -31.88 17.37
N ALA A 47 12.83 -33.04 16.74
CA ALA A 47 12.18 -34.31 17.06
C ALA A 47 12.86 -35.11 18.20
N ALA A 48 14.07 -34.73 18.65
CA ALA A 48 14.79 -35.48 19.67
C ALA A 48 14.34 -35.11 21.09
N PRO A 49 13.91 -36.09 21.94
CA PRO A 49 13.67 -35.84 23.35
C PRO A 49 15.01 -35.57 24.07
N SER A 50 15.08 -34.52 24.90
CA SER A 50 16.31 -34.21 25.63
C SER A 50 16.53 -35.23 26.75
N VAL A 51 17.75 -35.77 26.83
CA VAL A 51 18.18 -36.73 27.88
C VAL A 51 18.41 -36.02 29.24
N ALA A 52 18.09 -34.74 29.36
CA ALA A 52 18.02 -34.02 30.63
C ALA A 52 16.95 -32.91 30.51
N GLY A 53 16.08 -32.83 31.51
CA GLY A 53 14.77 -32.16 31.48
C GLY A 53 14.72 -30.64 31.41
N GLU A 54 15.64 -29.97 30.71
CA GLU A 54 15.48 -28.55 30.37
C GLU A 54 15.76 -28.34 28.89
N GLN A 55 14.69 -28.13 28.09
CA GLN A 55 14.86 -27.59 26.75
C GLN A 55 15.29 -26.12 26.88
N VAL A 56 16.60 -25.86 26.84
CA VAL A 56 17.09 -24.50 26.57
C VAL A 56 16.49 -24.09 25.21
N PRO A 57 15.68 -23.02 25.14
CA PRO A 57 15.07 -22.60 23.90
C PRO A 57 16.18 -22.32 22.89
N ARG A 58 16.23 -23.08 21.79
CA ARG A 58 17.24 -22.82 20.76
C ARG A 58 17.09 -21.37 20.27
N PRO A 59 18.22 -20.67 20.08
CA PRO A 59 18.18 -19.32 19.57
C PRO A 59 17.49 -19.31 18.20
N PRO A 60 16.68 -18.28 17.90
CA PRO A 60 15.97 -18.19 16.63
C PRO A 60 16.96 -18.13 15.47
N ASN A 61 16.71 -18.94 14.43
CA ASN A 61 17.60 -18.98 13.27
C ASN A 61 17.56 -17.63 12.53
N ARG A 62 18.72 -16.97 12.48
CA ARG A 62 18.87 -15.63 11.89
C ARG A 62 18.49 -15.57 10.40
N LYS A 63 18.55 -16.69 9.66
CA LYS A 63 18.20 -16.71 8.23
C LYS A 63 16.74 -16.28 8.00
N TRP A 64 15.82 -16.74 8.86
CA TRP A 64 14.39 -16.41 8.76
C TRP A 64 14.12 -14.96 9.15
N LEU A 65 14.85 -14.46 10.14
CA LEU A 65 14.79 -13.05 10.53
C LEU A 65 15.30 -12.16 9.39
N LYS A 66 16.46 -12.46 8.81
CA LYS A 66 16.99 -11.72 7.66
C LYS A 66 16.08 -11.75 6.44
N MET A 67 15.37 -12.85 6.19
CA MET A 67 14.35 -12.91 5.14
C MET A 67 13.22 -11.91 5.42
N LEU A 68 12.67 -11.91 6.63
CA LEU A 68 11.58 -11.05 7.05
C LEU A 68 11.96 -9.56 7.06
N ASP A 69 13.14 -9.24 7.60
CA ASP A 69 13.53 -7.87 7.88
C ASP A 69 14.29 -7.22 6.71
N GLU A 70 15.25 -7.96 6.14
CA GLU A 70 16.23 -7.43 5.18
C GLU A 70 15.91 -7.87 3.74
N GLY A 71 15.06 -8.87 3.54
CA GLY A 71 14.78 -9.45 2.22
C GLY A 71 15.91 -10.33 1.70
N THR A 72 16.67 -10.94 2.61
CA THR A 72 17.76 -11.84 2.22
C THR A 72 17.20 -13.18 1.77
N ALA A 73 17.61 -13.63 0.58
CA ALA A 73 17.18 -14.91 0.04
C ALA A 73 17.63 -16.06 0.95
N THR A 74 16.72 -17.00 1.19
CA THR A 74 17.05 -18.27 1.82
C THR A 74 17.30 -19.32 0.74
N HIS A 75 17.92 -20.44 1.12
CA HIS A 75 18.13 -21.53 0.19
C HIS A 75 16.79 -22.02 -0.39
N SER A 76 16.70 -22.20 -1.70
CA SER A 76 15.45 -22.55 -2.40
C SER A 76 14.79 -23.81 -1.82
N GLY A 77 15.61 -24.82 -1.46
CA GLY A 77 15.13 -26.03 -0.79
C GLY A 77 14.44 -25.78 0.56
N SER A 78 14.88 -24.78 1.33
CA SER A 78 14.24 -24.41 2.59
C SER A 78 12.88 -23.75 2.34
N LEU A 79 12.80 -22.79 1.43
CA LEU A 79 11.51 -22.16 1.08
C LEU A 79 10.53 -23.17 0.52
N ASN A 80 10.97 -24.08 -0.35
CA ASN A 80 10.09 -25.09 -0.93
C ASN A 80 9.52 -26.03 0.14
N ARG A 81 10.27 -26.35 1.20
CA ARG A 81 9.75 -27.12 2.34
C ARG A 81 8.68 -26.38 3.11
N LEU A 82 8.87 -25.09 3.39
CA LEU A 82 7.83 -24.27 4.03
C LEU A 82 6.63 -24.08 3.11
N ALA A 83 6.84 -23.93 1.81
CA ALA A 83 5.79 -23.78 0.81
C ALA A 83 4.92 -25.04 0.68
N ALA A 84 5.47 -26.22 0.97
CA ALA A 84 4.69 -27.45 1.02
C ALA A 84 3.67 -27.47 2.17
N VAL A 85 3.91 -26.69 3.23
CA VAL A 85 3.01 -26.52 4.38
C VAL A 85 2.11 -25.29 4.21
N TYR A 86 2.67 -24.20 3.67
CA TYR A 86 2.01 -22.92 3.45
C TYR A 86 2.03 -22.55 1.96
N PRO A 87 1.19 -23.18 1.11
CA PRO A 87 1.20 -22.96 -0.33
C PRO A 87 0.84 -21.52 -0.74
N GLU A 88 0.18 -20.75 0.14
CA GLU A 88 -0.20 -19.35 -0.08
C GLU A 88 1.00 -18.46 -0.40
N ILE A 89 2.22 -18.87 0.00
CA ILE A 89 3.43 -18.11 -0.27
C ILE A 89 3.80 -18.11 -1.75
N TYR A 90 3.37 -19.11 -2.53
CA TYR A 90 3.55 -19.13 -3.99
C TYR A 90 2.79 -17.98 -4.65
N GLY A 91 1.60 -17.65 -4.14
CA GLY A 91 0.83 -16.49 -4.60
C GLY A 91 1.55 -15.16 -4.41
N VAL A 92 2.53 -15.10 -3.49
CA VAL A 92 3.39 -13.93 -3.30
C VAL A 92 4.68 -14.05 -4.09
N ARG A 93 5.37 -15.18 -3.97
CA ARG A 93 6.67 -15.40 -4.61
C ARG A 93 6.55 -15.31 -6.13
N ASP A 94 5.55 -15.97 -6.71
CA ASP A 94 5.41 -16.13 -8.15
C ASP A 94 4.43 -15.09 -8.73
N HIS A 95 4.16 -14.02 -7.97
CA HIS A 95 3.22 -12.99 -8.38
C HIS A 95 3.78 -12.18 -9.57
N LEU A 96 2.98 -12.00 -10.61
CA LEU A 96 3.32 -11.21 -11.82
C LEU A 96 3.70 -9.75 -11.53
N LEU A 97 3.42 -9.27 -10.32
CA LEU A 97 3.86 -7.95 -9.85
C LEU A 97 5.37 -7.81 -9.95
N TRP A 98 6.16 -8.85 -9.69
CA TRP A 98 7.62 -8.71 -9.62
C TRP A 98 8.27 -8.54 -10.99
N GLU A 99 7.57 -8.96 -12.04
CA GLU A 99 7.99 -8.75 -13.42
C GLU A 99 7.77 -7.29 -13.86
N VAL A 100 6.69 -6.64 -13.41
CA VAL A 100 6.33 -5.29 -13.88
C VAL A 100 7.40 -4.22 -13.60
N PRO A 101 8.01 -4.14 -12.39
CA PRO A 101 9.08 -3.20 -12.10
C PRO A 101 10.41 -3.55 -12.78
N SER A 102 10.57 -4.78 -13.26
CA SER A 102 11.77 -5.26 -13.96
C SER A 102 11.75 -4.95 -15.46
N TRP A 103 10.62 -4.48 -15.98
CA TRP A 103 10.50 -3.99 -17.35
C TRP A 103 11.28 -2.66 -17.45
N ASP A 104 12.58 -2.81 -17.70
CA ASP A 104 13.53 -1.75 -18.01
C ASP A 104 13.28 -1.18 -19.42
N SER A 105 14.04 -0.14 -19.79
CA SER A 105 14.02 0.48 -21.14
C SER A 105 14.37 -0.47 -22.30
N ASP A 106 14.84 -1.68 -22.01
CA ASP A 106 15.25 -2.64 -23.03
C ASP A 106 14.07 -3.47 -23.58
N ASP A 107 12.92 -3.47 -22.89
CA ASP A 107 11.67 -4.10 -23.36
C ASP A 107 10.47 -3.18 -23.15
N ASP A 108 10.44 -2.10 -23.94
CA ASP A 108 9.33 -1.13 -23.96
C ASP A 108 7.98 -1.77 -24.37
N GLU A 109 7.99 -2.97 -24.95
CA GLU A 109 6.78 -3.68 -25.40
C GLU A 109 6.17 -4.58 -24.31
N ALA A 110 6.95 -5.04 -23.32
CA ALA A 110 6.46 -5.90 -22.23
C ALA A 110 5.21 -5.35 -21.51
N PRO A 111 5.14 -4.06 -21.11
CA PRO A 111 3.93 -3.51 -20.51
C PRO A 111 2.72 -3.58 -21.44
N ALA A 112 2.90 -3.27 -22.72
CA ALA A 112 1.83 -3.30 -23.71
C ALA A 112 1.32 -4.73 -23.95
N THR A 113 2.24 -5.69 -24.02
CA THR A 113 1.96 -7.12 -24.18
C THR A 113 1.19 -7.67 -22.98
N TYR A 114 1.62 -7.38 -21.77
CA TYR A 114 0.90 -7.78 -20.55
C TYR A 114 -0.54 -7.23 -20.53
N LEU A 115 -0.71 -5.94 -20.82
CA LEU A 115 -2.04 -5.31 -20.88
C LEU A 115 -2.91 -5.92 -22.00
N LYS A 116 -2.33 -6.29 -23.14
CA LYS A 116 -3.05 -6.97 -24.22
C LYS A 116 -3.59 -8.33 -23.78
N HIS A 117 -2.81 -9.10 -23.01
CA HIS A 117 -3.25 -10.39 -22.45
C HIS A 117 -4.36 -10.22 -21.41
N LEU A 118 -4.33 -9.15 -20.60
CA LEU A 118 -5.38 -8.86 -19.63
C LEU A 118 -6.68 -8.35 -20.26
N LYS A 119 -6.62 -7.74 -21.45
CA LYS A 119 -7.77 -7.07 -22.09
C LYS A 119 -9.05 -7.90 -22.20
N PRO A 120 -9.01 -9.21 -22.55
CA PRO A 120 -10.22 -10.04 -22.59
C PRO A 120 -10.90 -10.22 -21.23
N GLN A 121 -10.14 -10.06 -20.14
CA GLN A 121 -10.58 -10.31 -18.76
C GLN A 121 -10.84 -9.00 -18.00
N CYS A 122 -10.49 -7.85 -18.60
CA CYS A 122 -10.35 -6.59 -17.88
C CYS A 122 -11.02 -5.41 -18.59
N ARG A 123 -12.18 -4.98 -18.06
CA ARG A 123 -12.94 -3.83 -18.59
C ARG A 123 -12.24 -2.48 -18.43
N ALA A 124 -11.27 -2.32 -17.51
CA ALA A 124 -10.46 -1.08 -17.43
C ALA A 124 -9.63 -0.82 -18.67
N LEU A 125 -9.26 -1.86 -19.41
CA LEU A 125 -8.42 -1.75 -20.60
C LEU A 125 -9.23 -1.43 -21.86
N GLU A 126 -10.56 -1.37 -21.76
CA GLU A 126 -11.41 -0.84 -22.82
C GLU A 126 -11.24 0.68 -22.93
N ARG A 127 -11.14 1.18 -24.18
CA ARG A 127 -11.07 2.61 -24.46
C ARG A 127 -12.27 3.34 -23.84
N SER A 128 -11.99 4.44 -23.12
CA SER A 128 -13.00 5.31 -22.51
C SER A 128 -12.54 6.76 -22.62
N SER A 129 -13.35 7.62 -23.23
CA SER A 129 -13.08 9.06 -23.31
C SER A 129 -13.71 9.86 -22.16
N TYR A 130 -14.57 9.25 -21.34
CA TYR A 130 -15.33 9.96 -20.30
C TYR A 130 -14.81 9.66 -18.89
N ARG A 131 -14.41 10.71 -18.14
CA ARG A 131 -13.79 10.61 -16.79
C ARG A 131 -14.57 9.69 -15.84
N CYS A 132 -15.89 9.82 -15.77
CA CYS A 132 -16.70 9.01 -14.85
C CYS A 132 -16.70 7.52 -15.22
N ARG A 133 -16.67 7.19 -16.51
CA ARG A 133 -16.59 5.80 -16.99
C ARG A 133 -15.20 5.21 -16.73
N THR A 134 -14.15 6.01 -16.93
CA THR A 134 -12.78 5.61 -16.59
C THR A 134 -12.64 5.33 -15.09
N ASN A 135 -13.18 6.19 -14.21
CA ASN A 135 -13.19 5.96 -12.76
C ASN A 135 -13.84 4.61 -12.40
N ALA A 136 -15.07 4.38 -12.88
CA ALA A 136 -15.82 3.17 -12.57
C ALA A 136 -15.10 1.90 -13.05
N ARG A 137 -14.53 1.93 -14.25
CA ARG A 137 -13.79 0.80 -14.82
C ARG A 137 -12.48 0.52 -14.07
N MET A 138 -11.70 1.56 -13.76
CA MET A 138 -10.48 1.42 -12.96
C MET A 138 -10.80 0.86 -11.59
N LYS A 139 -11.88 1.31 -10.95
CA LYS A 139 -12.36 0.76 -9.68
C LYS A 139 -12.71 -0.72 -9.77
N TRP A 140 -13.55 -1.11 -10.73
CA TRP A 140 -13.96 -2.51 -10.89
C TRP A 140 -12.79 -3.44 -11.11
N THR A 141 -11.74 -2.93 -11.75
CA THR A 141 -10.59 -3.73 -12.12
C THR A 141 -9.55 -3.81 -11.01
N LEU A 142 -9.27 -2.70 -10.33
CA LEU A 142 -8.30 -2.66 -9.24
C LEU A 142 -8.80 -3.32 -7.96
N GLY A 143 -10.12 -3.52 -7.82
CA GLY A 143 -10.70 -3.97 -6.55
C GLY A 143 -10.41 -2.96 -5.44
N VAL A 144 -10.14 -3.45 -4.24
CA VAL A 144 -9.49 -2.67 -3.18
C VAL A 144 -7.98 -2.76 -3.44
N PRO A 145 -7.29 -1.68 -3.80
CA PRO A 145 -5.90 -1.80 -4.20
C PRO A 145 -5.03 -2.22 -3.01
N ASP A 146 -4.45 -3.40 -3.08
CA ASP A 146 -3.36 -3.82 -2.21
C ASP A 146 -2.17 -4.18 -3.08
N TRP A 147 -1.11 -4.70 -2.47
CA TRP A 147 0.10 -5.04 -3.21
C TRP A 147 -0.17 -6.06 -4.34
N THR A 148 -1.11 -7.00 -4.18
CA THR A 148 -1.43 -8.02 -5.20
C THR A 148 -2.06 -7.39 -6.46
N ASN A 149 -2.77 -6.28 -6.31
CA ASN A 149 -3.47 -5.63 -7.42
C ASN A 149 -2.67 -4.49 -8.07
N LEU A 150 -1.36 -4.36 -7.76
CA LEU A 150 -0.51 -3.30 -8.30
C LEU A 150 0.06 -3.60 -9.69
N ALA A 151 0.06 -4.84 -10.15
CA ALA A 151 0.68 -5.22 -11.43
C ALA A 151 0.06 -4.47 -12.62
N MET A 152 -1.28 -4.48 -12.74
CA MET A 152 -1.98 -3.77 -13.81
C MET A 152 -1.80 -2.23 -13.77
N PRO A 153 -2.00 -1.52 -12.64
CA PRO A 153 -1.81 -0.07 -12.62
C PRO A 153 -0.36 0.32 -12.91
N LEU A 154 0.63 -0.46 -12.45
CA LEU A 154 2.03 -0.22 -12.80
C LEU A 154 2.28 -0.46 -14.29
N ALA A 155 1.75 -1.53 -14.87
CA ALA A 155 1.85 -1.79 -16.31
C ALA A 155 1.21 -0.67 -17.14
N LEU A 156 0.05 -0.16 -16.70
CA LEU A 156 -0.62 0.99 -17.33
C LEU A 156 0.25 2.25 -17.28
N LEU A 157 0.90 2.53 -16.15
CA LEU A 157 1.80 3.68 -15.98
C LEU A 157 3.07 3.55 -16.83
N SER A 158 3.63 2.35 -16.94
CA SER A 158 4.84 2.08 -17.73
C SER A 158 4.58 1.94 -19.23
N SER A 159 3.34 1.67 -19.66
CA SER A 159 3.04 1.47 -21.08
C SER A 159 3.12 2.76 -21.89
N SER A 160 3.75 2.70 -23.06
CA SER A 160 3.77 3.81 -24.03
C SER A 160 2.58 3.77 -25.02
N THR A 161 1.63 2.84 -24.85
CA THR A 161 0.54 2.62 -25.81
C THR A 161 -0.47 3.76 -25.78
N PRO A 162 -0.77 4.43 -26.91
CA PRO A 162 -1.68 5.59 -26.93
C PRO A 162 -3.11 5.29 -26.48
N GLY A 163 -3.54 4.03 -26.58
CA GLY A 163 -4.88 3.60 -26.19
C GLY A 163 -5.21 3.69 -24.70
N TYR A 164 -4.20 3.88 -23.84
CA TYR A 164 -4.35 3.88 -22.37
C TYR A 164 -4.22 5.26 -21.73
N HIS A 165 -4.10 6.34 -22.50
CA HIS A 165 -3.94 7.70 -21.96
C HIS A 165 -5.00 8.11 -20.92
N PRO A 166 -6.31 7.81 -21.10
CA PRO A 166 -7.32 8.13 -20.08
C PRO A 166 -7.07 7.41 -18.74
N GLN A 167 -6.68 6.13 -18.78
CA GLN A 167 -6.35 5.32 -17.62
C GLN A 167 -5.07 5.79 -16.94
N GLN A 168 -4.03 6.10 -17.73
CA GLN A 168 -2.77 6.67 -17.24
C GLN A 168 -3.00 8.00 -16.52
N ARG A 169 -3.76 8.90 -17.16
CA ARG A 169 -4.13 10.18 -16.56
C ARG A 169 -4.89 9.96 -15.26
N TRP A 170 -5.80 9.00 -15.22
CA TRP A 170 -6.51 8.63 -13.99
C TRP A 170 -5.55 8.16 -12.89
N LEU A 171 -4.64 7.24 -13.20
CA LEU A 171 -3.66 6.70 -12.25
C LEU A 171 -2.75 7.80 -11.70
N HIS A 172 -2.19 8.64 -12.58
CA HIS A 172 -1.36 9.76 -12.16
C HIS A 172 -2.10 10.76 -11.25
N THR A 173 -3.41 10.95 -11.46
CA THR A 173 -4.18 11.94 -10.70
C THR A 173 -4.67 11.44 -9.34
N TYR A 174 -5.02 10.15 -9.21
CA TYR A 174 -5.72 9.66 -8.00
C TYR A 174 -5.01 8.51 -7.29
N PHE A 175 -4.31 7.64 -8.04
CA PHE A 175 -3.75 6.41 -7.47
C PHE A 175 -2.57 6.69 -6.54
N CYS A 176 -1.82 7.77 -6.80
CA CYS A 176 -0.70 8.15 -5.95
C CYS A 176 -1.16 8.36 -4.51
N HIS A 177 -2.29 9.04 -4.35
CA HIS A 177 -2.74 9.44 -3.03
C HIS A 177 -3.20 8.25 -2.21
N TYR A 178 -3.82 7.29 -2.88
CA TYR A 178 -4.13 6.01 -2.28
C TYR A 178 -2.84 5.37 -1.74
N LEU A 179 -1.80 5.24 -2.56
CA LEU A 179 -0.52 4.65 -2.14
C LEU A 179 0.17 5.43 -1.03
N THR A 180 0.16 6.76 -1.08
CA THR A 180 0.79 7.58 -0.05
C THR A 180 0.08 7.41 1.31
N LEU A 181 -1.25 7.44 1.33
CA LEU A 181 -2.02 7.22 2.56
C LEU A 181 -1.96 5.77 3.05
N ALA A 182 -2.01 4.81 2.12
CA ALA A 182 -1.89 3.38 2.42
C ALA A 182 -0.51 3.02 3.00
N SER A 183 0.54 3.76 2.62
CA SER A 183 1.90 3.50 3.07
C SER A 183 2.29 4.18 4.37
N LEU A 184 1.43 5.01 4.99
CA LEU A 184 1.79 5.75 6.22
C LEU A 184 2.19 4.85 7.39
N SER A 185 1.55 3.70 7.51
CA SER A 185 1.89 2.66 8.48
C SER A 185 1.38 1.30 7.98
N PRO A 186 2.08 0.19 8.26
CA PRO A 186 1.61 -1.16 7.93
C PRO A 186 0.20 -1.46 8.47
N THR A 187 -0.21 -0.83 9.58
CA THR A 187 -1.55 -0.98 10.17
C THR A 187 -2.68 -0.41 9.30
N TYR A 188 -2.37 0.40 8.28
CA TYR A 188 -3.36 0.94 7.35
C TYR A 188 -3.94 -0.12 6.41
N ARG A 189 -3.29 -1.29 6.28
CA ARG A 189 -3.79 -2.44 5.50
C ARG A 189 -5.25 -2.78 5.84
N TYR A 190 -5.62 -2.72 7.12
CA TYR A 190 -6.97 -3.03 7.58
C TYR A 190 -8.02 -2.01 7.13
N CYS A 191 -7.60 -0.80 6.74
CA CYS A 191 -8.48 0.29 6.34
C CYS A 191 -8.42 0.59 4.83
N PHE A 192 -7.73 -0.24 4.04
CA PHE A 192 -7.69 -0.13 2.58
C PHE A 192 -9.10 -0.10 1.96
N PRO A 193 -10.07 -0.94 2.38
CA PRO A 193 -11.43 -0.86 1.86
C PRO A 193 -12.11 0.49 2.16
N ASP A 194 -11.91 1.02 3.37
CA ASP A 194 -12.46 2.31 3.79
C ASP A 194 -11.83 3.48 3.02
N LEU A 195 -10.50 3.49 2.90
CA LEU A 195 -9.76 4.49 2.14
C LEU A 195 -10.21 4.50 0.68
N TRP A 196 -10.33 3.33 0.08
CA TRP A 196 -10.79 3.19 -1.30
C TRP A 196 -12.24 3.66 -1.47
N ALA A 197 -13.12 3.33 -0.52
CA ALA A 197 -14.51 3.79 -0.54
C ALA A 197 -14.62 5.32 -0.42
N LEU A 198 -13.76 5.98 0.37
CA LEU A 198 -13.71 7.43 0.49
C LEU A 198 -13.27 8.09 -0.83
N ILE A 199 -12.23 7.57 -1.49
CA ILE A 199 -11.77 8.06 -2.79
C ILE A 199 -12.88 7.89 -3.85
N ASP A 200 -13.55 6.74 -3.87
CA ASP A 200 -14.64 6.47 -4.81
C ASP A 200 -15.81 7.45 -4.63
N ARG A 201 -16.25 7.70 -3.39
CA ARG A 201 -17.31 8.68 -3.11
C ARG A 201 -16.94 10.07 -3.57
N TRP A 202 -15.70 10.49 -3.29
CA TRP A 202 -15.19 11.78 -3.76
C TRP A 202 -15.17 11.88 -5.30
N LEU A 203 -14.74 10.82 -5.98
CA LEU A 203 -14.74 10.74 -7.45
C LEU A 203 -16.16 10.79 -8.03
N GLN A 204 -17.14 10.15 -7.38
CA GLN A 204 -18.55 10.18 -7.76
C GLN A 204 -19.16 11.58 -7.57
N ALA A 205 -18.76 12.28 -6.51
CA ALA A 205 -19.11 13.68 -6.25
C ALA A 205 -18.39 14.68 -7.18
N ARG A 206 -17.81 14.21 -8.29
CA ARG A 206 -17.05 14.97 -9.31
C ARG A 206 -15.81 15.71 -8.80
N GLY A 207 -15.29 15.30 -7.64
CA GLY A 207 -14.25 16.02 -6.94
C GLY A 207 -14.81 17.29 -6.32
N LEU A 208 -15.03 17.27 -5.01
CA LEU A 208 -15.60 18.38 -4.24
C LEU A 208 -14.90 19.71 -4.58
N GLY A 209 -15.52 20.51 -5.45
CA GLY A 209 -15.03 21.82 -5.92
C GLY A 209 -14.25 21.80 -7.25
N ALA A 210 -14.48 22.82 -8.08
CA ALA A 210 -13.83 23.00 -9.39
C ALA A 210 -12.30 23.27 -9.30
N ASP A 211 -11.78 23.57 -8.10
CA ASP A 211 -10.42 24.07 -7.88
C ASP A 211 -9.44 23.01 -7.32
N ALA A 212 -9.84 21.73 -7.28
CA ALA A 212 -8.91 20.66 -6.90
C ALA A 212 -7.80 20.55 -7.97
N SER A 213 -6.63 21.11 -7.66
CA SER A 213 -5.47 21.04 -8.53
C SER A 213 -5.08 19.58 -8.78
N PRO A 214 -4.82 19.17 -10.03
CA PRO A 214 -4.32 17.83 -10.31
C PRO A 214 -2.95 17.69 -9.65
N LEU A 215 -2.88 16.81 -8.65
CA LEU A 215 -1.67 16.53 -7.90
C LEU A 215 -0.72 15.68 -8.75
N LYS A 216 0.57 15.98 -8.66
CA LYS A 216 1.61 15.33 -9.45
C LYS A 216 2.09 14.07 -8.74
N TRP A 217 2.20 12.99 -9.50
CA TRP A 217 2.89 11.78 -9.07
C TRP A 217 4.34 12.12 -8.65
N PRO A 218 4.88 11.58 -7.55
CA PRO A 218 6.25 11.81 -7.14
C PRO A 218 7.20 11.31 -8.21
N VAL A 219 8.15 12.16 -8.58
CA VAL A 219 9.09 11.88 -9.68
C VAL A 219 10.05 10.73 -9.37
N ASP A 220 10.28 10.47 -8.07
CA ASP A 220 11.15 9.41 -7.59
C ASP A 220 10.76 8.93 -6.17
N ALA A 221 11.50 7.94 -5.67
CA ALA A 221 11.31 7.38 -4.33
C ALA A 221 11.56 8.40 -3.20
N GLY A 222 12.43 9.39 -3.41
CA GLY A 222 12.71 10.45 -2.44
C GLY A 222 11.51 11.39 -2.28
N ALA A 223 10.93 11.83 -3.40
CA ALA A 223 9.71 12.63 -3.42
C ALA A 223 8.52 11.88 -2.81
N PHE A 224 8.40 10.57 -3.04
CA PHE A 224 7.38 9.74 -2.39
C PHE A 224 7.59 9.69 -0.86
N LYS A 225 8.84 9.44 -0.40
CA LYS A 225 9.17 9.45 1.03
C LYS A 225 8.91 10.80 1.69
N TYR A 226 9.21 11.89 0.99
CA TYR A 226 8.92 13.24 1.48
C TYR A 226 7.41 13.46 1.66
N GLN A 227 6.59 13.09 0.66
CA GLN A 227 5.13 13.15 0.78
C GLN A 227 4.62 12.29 1.95
N GLN A 228 5.12 11.06 2.08
CA GLN A 228 4.78 10.17 3.18
C GLN A 228 5.11 10.80 4.56
N ALA A 229 6.29 11.41 4.69
CA ALA A 229 6.72 12.09 5.91
C ALA A 229 5.84 13.29 6.26
N LEU A 230 5.44 14.10 5.27
CA LEU A 230 4.50 15.21 5.47
C LEU A 230 3.16 14.72 6.02
N HIS A 231 2.64 13.61 5.51
CA HIS A 231 1.38 13.05 6.01
C HIS A 231 1.50 12.45 7.41
N GLN A 232 2.65 11.84 7.74
CA GLN A 232 2.92 11.38 9.10
C GLN A 232 2.98 12.55 10.09
N LEU A 233 3.61 13.66 9.69
CA LEU A 233 3.64 14.89 10.49
C LEU A 233 2.23 15.46 10.66
N ALA A 234 1.47 15.61 9.57
CA ALA A 234 0.10 16.09 9.62
C ALA A 234 -0.77 15.22 10.54
N ARG A 235 -0.64 13.89 10.47
CA ARG A 235 -1.36 12.98 11.38
C ARG A 235 -1.00 13.25 12.84
N LYS A 236 0.29 13.42 13.15
CA LYS A 236 0.75 13.72 14.51
C LYS A 236 0.16 15.03 15.00
N GLU A 237 0.17 16.07 14.18
CA GLU A 237 -0.44 17.36 14.53
C GLU A 237 -1.95 17.25 14.80
N LEU A 238 -2.67 16.43 14.01
CA LEU A 238 -4.10 16.19 14.25
C LEU A 238 -4.35 15.48 15.59
N MET A 239 -3.44 14.59 16.02
CA MET A 239 -3.48 13.91 17.31
C MET A 239 -3.15 14.87 18.46
N ASP A 240 -2.07 15.64 18.34
CA ASP A 240 -1.64 16.62 19.34
C ASP A 240 -2.72 17.69 19.60
N ARG A 241 -3.56 17.96 18.59
CA ARG A 241 -4.72 18.86 18.68
C ARG A 241 -5.97 18.22 19.27
N GLY A 242 -5.97 16.91 19.51
CA GLY A 242 -7.12 16.14 19.99
C GLY A 242 -8.23 15.94 18.95
N TRP A 243 -7.94 16.16 17.66
CA TRP A 243 -8.93 15.97 16.58
C TRP A 243 -8.99 14.53 16.10
N LEU A 244 -7.89 13.82 16.24
CA LEU A 244 -7.83 12.37 16.10
C LEU A 244 -7.51 11.74 17.46
N PRO A 245 -8.23 10.67 17.86
CA PRO A 245 -7.89 9.95 19.06
C PRO A 245 -6.49 9.31 18.93
N GLU A 246 -5.75 9.25 20.04
CA GLU A 246 -4.47 8.55 20.15
C GLU A 246 -4.69 7.03 20.13
N VAL A 247 -5.14 6.52 18.97
CA VAL A 247 -5.36 5.09 18.77
C VAL A 247 -4.18 4.49 18.01
N VAL A 248 -3.76 3.31 18.42
CA VAL A 248 -2.71 2.52 17.76
C VAL A 248 -3.11 2.16 16.32
N LEU A 249 -4.41 1.97 16.07
CA LEU A 249 -4.95 1.63 14.75
C LEU A 249 -5.55 2.86 14.05
N PRO A 250 -5.30 3.04 12.73
CA PRO A 250 -5.96 4.07 11.95
C PRO A 250 -7.47 3.84 11.90
N THR A 251 -8.24 4.92 11.99
CA THR A 251 -9.69 4.87 11.85
C THR A 251 -10.10 5.43 10.49
N ARG A 252 -11.30 5.07 10.03
CA ARG A 252 -11.92 5.69 8.84
C ARG A 252 -11.98 7.22 8.93
N CYS A 253 -12.18 7.77 10.13
CA CYS A 253 -12.16 9.21 10.37
C CYS A 253 -10.76 9.81 10.15
N ALA A 254 -9.71 9.14 10.65
CA ALA A 254 -8.32 9.54 10.39
C ALA A 254 -7.98 9.54 8.89
N LEU A 255 -8.41 8.51 8.17
CA LEU A 255 -8.24 8.45 6.72
C LEU A 255 -8.96 9.59 6.00
N ALA A 256 -10.21 9.86 6.36
CA ALA A 256 -10.99 10.92 5.76
C ALA A 256 -10.40 12.31 6.04
N MET A 257 -9.87 12.56 7.24
CA MET A 257 -9.15 13.79 7.56
C MET A 257 -7.90 13.96 6.70
N LEU A 258 -7.02 12.95 6.68
CA LEU A 258 -5.78 13.01 5.90
C LEU A 258 -6.07 13.16 4.40
N TRP A 259 -7.11 12.48 3.92
CA TRP A 259 -7.60 12.64 2.55
C TRP A 259 -8.12 14.06 2.29
N SER A 260 -8.90 14.64 3.21
CA SER A 260 -9.41 16.01 3.08
C SER A 260 -8.29 17.06 3.08
N LEU A 261 -7.27 16.88 3.93
CA LEU A 261 -6.07 17.70 3.95
C LEU A 261 -5.35 17.65 2.61
N HIS A 262 -5.24 16.45 2.05
CA HIS A 262 -4.63 16.23 0.75
C HIS A 262 -5.41 16.93 -0.38
N LEU A 263 -6.73 16.83 -0.35
CA LEU A 263 -7.62 17.45 -1.34
C LEU A 263 -7.65 18.99 -1.24
N GLY A 264 -7.63 19.54 -0.02
CA GLY A 264 -7.67 20.99 0.20
C GLY A 264 -6.38 21.72 -0.17
N GLY A 265 -5.29 20.97 -0.38
CA GLY A 265 -4.03 21.49 -0.87
C GLY A 265 -3.42 22.59 0.02
N PRO A 266 -2.50 23.41 -0.53
CA PRO A 266 -1.77 24.41 0.24
C PRO A 266 -2.66 25.46 0.91
N GLN A 267 -3.81 25.77 0.30
CA GLN A 267 -4.74 26.77 0.84
C GLN A 267 -5.41 26.28 2.13
N LEU A 268 -5.86 25.03 2.17
CA LEU A 268 -6.41 24.44 3.40
C LEU A 268 -5.32 24.29 4.46
N THR A 269 -4.11 23.89 4.07
CA THR A 269 -2.94 23.83 4.97
C THR A 269 -2.63 25.19 5.59
N GLN A 270 -2.59 26.26 4.79
CA GLN A 270 -2.39 27.63 5.30
C GLN A 270 -3.52 28.09 6.22
N GLN A 271 -4.78 27.73 5.93
CA GLN A 271 -5.90 28.02 6.82
C GLN A 271 -5.76 27.28 8.16
N LEU A 272 -5.27 26.04 8.14
CA LEU A 272 -4.99 25.24 9.33
C LEU A 272 -3.84 25.83 10.16
N GLU A 273 -2.78 26.30 9.50
CA GLU A 273 -1.66 27.01 10.13
C GLU A 273 -2.10 28.33 10.76
N ARG A 274 -2.94 29.12 10.07
CA ARG A 274 -3.50 30.38 10.62
C ARG A 274 -4.46 30.14 11.77
N SER A 275 -5.24 29.06 11.72
CA SER A 275 -6.08 28.64 12.85
C SER A 275 -5.23 28.22 14.04
N HIS A 276 -4.09 27.56 13.77
CA HIS A 276 -3.13 27.13 14.78
C HIS A 276 -2.44 28.32 15.47
N SER A 277 -1.97 29.31 14.71
CA SER A 277 -1.31 30.51 15.26
C SER A 277 -2.23 31.35 16.15
N ARG A 278 -3.55 31.14 16.08
CA ARG A 278 -4.56 31.82 16.92
C ARG A 278 -5.00 30.99 18.14
N GLY A 279 -4.38 29.84 18.39
CA GLY A 279 -4.69 28.98 19.55
C GLY A 279 -6.01 28.21 19.46
N GLY A 280 -6.59 28.08 18.25
CA GLY A 280 -7.85 27.37 18.06
C GLY A 280 -7.72 25.87 18.31
N ARG A 281 -8.41 25.34 19.33
CA ARG A 281 -8.47 23.88 19.62
C ARG A 281 -9.56 23.14 18.84
N ARG A 282 -10.44 23.85 18.14
CA ARG A 282 -11.53 23.25 17.35
C ARG A 282 -11.11 22.98 15.92
N CYS A 283 -11.61 21.88 15.34
CA CYS A 283 -11.37 21.55 13.95
C CYS A 283 -11.97 22.63 13.02
N PRO A 284 -11.20 23.21 12.07
CA PRO A 284 -11.68 24.27 11.20
C PRO A 284 -12.95 23.89 10.47
N ALA A 285 -13.85 24.88 10.31
CA ALA A 285 -15.13 24.66 9.64
C ALA A 285 -14.93 24.14 8.21
N SER A 286 -13.94 24.65 7.48
CA SER A 286 -13.60 24.20 6.12
C SER A 286 -13.25 22.71 6.05
N LEU A 287 -12.42 22.22 6.98
CA LEU A 287 -12.08 20.79 7.07
C LEU A 287 -13.31 19.96 7.47
N ARG A 288 -14.12 20.42 8.41
CA ARG A 288 -15.36 19.72 8.81
C ARG A 288 -16.39 19.64 7.67
N HIS A 289 -16.52 20.69 6.88
CA HIS A 289 -17.39 20.69 5.70
C HIS A 289 -16.89 19.69 4.66
N LEU A 290 -15.61 19.72 4.30
CA LEU A 290 -15.02 18.74 3.38
C LEU A 290 -15.22 17.30 3.85
N MET A 291 -15.04 17.04 5.15
CA MET A 291 -15.28 15.71 5.70
C MET A 291 -16.75 15.26 5.62
N ARG A 292 -17.70 16.16 5.90
CA ARG A 292 -19.13 15.86 5.76
C ARG A 292 -19.53 15.63 4.31
N ASP A 293 -18.93 16.39 3.40
CA ASP A 293 -19.16 16.25 1.96
C ASP A 293 -18.59 14.92 1.43
N LEU A 294 -17.48 14.43 2.00
CA LEU A 294 -16.91 13.12 1.68
C LEU A 294 -17.74 11.96 2.23
N ASP A 295 -18.20 12.05 3.48
CA ASP A 295 -19.11 11.08 4.09
C ASP A 295 -19.90 11.72 5.24
N PRO A 296 -21.22 11.92 5.07
CA PRO A 296 -22.06 12.57 6.08
C PRO A 296 -22.08 11.86 7.45
N ARG A 297 -21.68 10.58 7.48
CA ARG A 297 -21.62 9.76 8.71
C ARG A 297 -20.36 10.01 9.54
N LEU A 298 -19.38 10.75 9.02
CA LEU A 298 -18.15 11.05 9.77
C LEU A 298 -18.44 12.08 10.86
N ASN A 299 -18.39 11.64 12.11
CA ASN A 299 -18.53 12.52 13.26
C ASN A 299 -17.15 13.08 13.63
N VAL A 300 -16.95 14.37 13.42
CA VAL A 300 -15.72 15.09 13.79
C VAL A 300 -15.99 15.83 15.09
N ALA A 301 -15.09 15.69 16.07
CA ALA A 301 -15.19 16.41 17.34
C ALA A 301 -15.28 17.94 17.08
N VAL A 302 -16.24 18.57 17.77
CA VAL A 302 -16.55 20.01 17.67
C VAL A 302 -15.58 20.83 18.50
#